data_AF-A0A6N0LTX6-F1
#
_entry.id   AF-A0A6N0LTX6-F1
#
_cell.length_a   1.000
_cell.length_b   1.000
_cell.length_c   1.000
_cell.angle_alpha   90.00
_cell.angle_beta   90.00
_cell.angle_gamma   90.00
#
_symmetry.space_group_name_H-M   'P 1'
#
loop_
_entity.id
_entity.type
_entity.pdbx_description
1 polymer ?
#
loop_
_entity_poly.entity_id
_entity_poly.type
_entity_poly.pdbx_seq_one_letter_code
_entity_poly.pdbx_strand_id
1 'polypeptide(L)'
;MSPYEENILTFVYILQTQPELLTAQDRTDVLELLATLPDDVEEISNAIALWYETRPQILDAILNMPIEDLDSLRAAGGRSTPITGAESKEMIENSVTQSRDSKKSDSSSSSTKKE
;
A
#
# COMPACT_ATOMS: atom_id res chain seq x y z
N MET A 1 8.15 15.98 2.28
CA MET A 1 7.67 14.66 2.71
C MET A 1 8.73 14.04 3.60
N SER A 2 8.33 13.47 4.73
CA SER A 2 9.22 12.77 5.66
C SER A 2 9.49 11.33 5.20
N PRO A 3 10.59 10.69 5.67
CA PRO A 3 10.86 9.28 5.37
C PRO A 3 9.73 8.34 5.84
N TYR A 4 9.05 8.67 6.93
CA TYR A 4 7.94 7.88 7.47
C TYR A 4 6.72 7.93 6.54
N GLU A 5 6.35 9.13 6.08
CA GLU A 5 5.30 9.26 5.08
C GLU A 5 5.67 8.54 3.79
N GLU A 6 6.93 8.64 3.35
CA GLU A 6 7.41 8.02 2.11
C GLU A 6 7.28 6.50 2.19
N ASN A 7 7.68 5.90 3.30
CA ASN A 7 7.53 4.48 3.55
C ASN A 7 6.05 4.05 3.51
N ILE A 8 5.16 4.80 4.18
CA ILE A 8 3.72 4.50 4.19
C ILE A 8 3.13 4.58 2.78
N LEU A 9 3.41 5.64 2.03
CA LEU A 9 2.87 5.78 0.67
C LEU A 9 3.45 4.72 -0.28
N THR A 10 4.74 4.40 -0.14
CA THR A 10 5.40 3.33 -0.89
C THR A 10 4.71 2.00 -0.63
N PHE A 11 4.44 1.68 0.64
CA PHE A 11 3.71 0.47 1.00
C PHE A 11 2.29 0.47 0.41
N VAL A 12 1.52 1.55 0.58
CA VAL A 12 0.19 1.73 0.00
C VAL A 12 0.19 1.52 -1.52
N TYR A 13 1.18 2.06 -2.22
CA TYR A 13 1.33 1.88 -3.66
C TYR A 13 1.51 0.40 -4.03
N ILE A 14 2.41 -0.32 -3.34
CA ILE A 14 2.60 -1.76 -3.55
C ILE A 14 1.30 -2.54 -3.33
N LEU A 15 0.53 -2.22 -2.28
CA LEU A 15 -0.77 -2.86 -2.03
C LEU A 15 -1.77 -2.66 -3.18
N GLN A 16 -1.70 -1.50 -3.86
CA GLN A 16 -2.60 -1.14 -4.95
C GLN A 16 -2.16 -1.71 -6.30
N THR A 17 -0.86 -1.72 -6.60
CA THR A 17 -0.33 -2.14 -7.90
C THR A 17 0.03 -3.62 -7.98
N GLN A 18 0.40 -4.22 -6.85
CA GLN A 18 0.83 -5.62 -6.75
C GLN A 18 0.05 -6.37 -5.63
N PRO A 19 -1.31 -6.35 -5.66
CA PRO A 19 -2.14 -6.97 -4.62
C PRO A 19 -1.94 -8.49 -4.46
N GLU A 20 -1.38 -9.14 -5.48
CA GLU A 20 -1.02 -10.56 -5.48
C GLU A 20 0.11 -10.92 -4.51
N LEU A 21 0.93 -9.94 -4.10
CA LEU A 21 1.99 -10.14 -3.11
C LEU A 21 1.43 -10.39 -1.71
N LEU A 22 0.19 -9.99 -1.43
CA LEU A 22 -0.46 -10.29 -0.15
C LEU A 22 -1.19 -11.62 -0.23
N THR A 23 -0.93 -12.49 0.74
CA THR A 23 -1.78 -13.63 1.03
C THR A 23 -3.04 -13.20 1.81
N ALA A 24 -3.99 -14.11 2.02
CA ALA A 24 -5.14 -13.82 2.88
C ALA A 24 -4.70 -13.56 4.33
N GLN A 25 -3.65 -14.25 4.80
CA GLN A 25 -3.09 -14.06 6.13
C GLN A 25 -2.43 -12.70 6.26
N ASP A 26 -1.62 -12.30 5.27
CA ASP A 26 -0.93 -11.00 5.30
C ASP A 26 -1.91 -9.83 5.42
N ARG A 27 -3.05 -9.90 4.71
CA ARG A 27 -4.10 -8.89 4.82
C ARG A 27 -4.68 -8.81 6.23
N THR A 28 -4.94 -9.95 6.86
CA THR A 28 -5.43 -9.99 8.25
C THR A 28 -4.37 -9.45 9.20
N ASP A 29 -3.10 -9.86 9.04
CA ASP A 29 -1.99 -9.43 9.89
C ASP A 29 -1.80 -7.91 9.85
N VAL A 30 -1.88 -7.29 8.67
CA VAL A 30 -1.77 -5.82 8.55
C VAL A 30 -2.93 -5.12 9.26
N LEU A 31 -4.17 -5.58 9.08
CA LEU A 31 -5.33 -4.97 9.73
C LEU A 31 -5.26 -5.10 11.26
N GLU A 32 -4.85 -6.27 11.76
CA GLU A 32 -4.65 -6.48 13.19
C GLU A 32 -3.51 -5.61 13.74
N LEU A 33 -2.40 -5.50 12.99
CA LEU A 33 -1.29 -4.61 13.36
C LEU A 33 -1.77 -3.15 13.50
N LEU A 34 -2.46 -2.61 12.49
CA LEU A 34 -2.94 -1.22 12.51
C LEU A 34 -3.91 -0.93 13.65
N ALA A 35 -4.77 -1.89 14.00
CA ALA A 35 -5.72 -1.76 15.11
C ALA A 35 -5.03 -1.59 16.48
N THR A 36 -3.78 -2.07 16.62
CA THR A 36 -3.02 -1.97 17.88
C THR A 36 -2.16 -0.70 18.01
N LEU A 37 -1.92 -0.01 16.90
CA LEU A 37 -0.99 1.12 16.86
C LEU A 37 -1.68 2.43 17.26
N PRO A 38 -0.94 3.44 17.75
CA PRO A 38 -1.48 4.80 17.89
C PRO A 38 -1.68 5.45 16.51
N ASP A 39 -2.44 6.54 16.47
CA ASP A 39 -2.57 7.38 15.27
C ASP A 39 -1.34 8.29 15.10
N ASP A 40 -0.16 7.67 15.02
CA ASP A 40 1.13 8.34 14.87
C ASP A 40 1.87 7.82 13.63
N VAL A 41 2.31 8.74 12.77
CA VAL A 41 2.89 8.42 11.45
C VAL A 41 4.22 7.65 11.59
N GLU A 42 5.05 8.02 12.56
CA GLU A 42 6.36 7.40 12.78
C GLU A 42 6.19 5.99 13.32
N GLU A 43 5.33 5.80 14.32
CA GLU A 43 5.00 4.48 14.88
C GLU A 43 4.39 3.55 13.83
N ILE A 44 3.46 4.06 13.01
CA ILE A 44 2.84 3.30 11.92
C ILE A 44 3.88 2.89 10.88
N SER A 45 4.72 3.83 10.44
CA SER A 45 5.78 3.54 9.46
C SER A 45 6.74 2.48 9.99
N ASN A 46 7.20 2.62 11.23
CA ASN A 46 8.16 1.68 11.83
C ASN A 46 7.56 0.29 11.98
N ALA A 47 6.30 0.19 12.43
CA ALA A 47 5.62 -1.09 12.58
C ALA A 47 5.42 -1.81 11.24
N ILE A 48 5.06 -1.08 10.18
CA ILE A 48 4.92 -1.64 8.84
C ILE A 48 6.27 -2.09 8.30
N ALA A 49 7.33 -1.30 8.52
CA ALA A 49 8.68 -1.68 8.10
C ALA A 49 9.13 -3.01 8.70
N LEU A 50 8.99 -3.14 10.03
CA LEU A 50 9.28 -4.39 10.73
C LEU A 50 8.39 -5.55 10.24
N TRP A 51 7.15 -5.26 9.87
CA TRP A 51 6.23 -6.28 9.36
C TRP A 51 6.68 -6.81 7.99
N TYR A 52 6.95 -5.96 7.01
CA TYR A 52 7.35 -6.44 5.67
C TYR A 52 8.80 -6.93 5.60
N GLU A 53 9.67 -6.60 6.57
CA GLU A 53 11.03 -7.15 6.65
C GLU A 53 11.06 -8.69 6.69
N THR A 54 10.02 -9.29 7.27
CA THR A 54 9.87 -10.75 7.34
C THR A 54 9.23 -11.35 6.08
N ARG A 55 8.88 -10.52 5.09
CA ARG A 55 8.14 -10.89 3.87
C ARG A 55 8.96 -10.51 2.64
N PRO A 56 9.90 -11.37 2.21
CA PRO A 56 10.93 -11.01 1.23
C PRO A 56 10.36 -10.55 -0.11
N GLN A 57 9.20 -11.06 -0.54
CA GLN A 57 8.56 -10.63 -1.80
C GLN A 57 8.06 -9.19 -1.75
N ILE A 58 7.51 -8.77 -0.60
CA ILE A 58 7.04 -7.40 -0.38
C ILE A 58 8.24 -6.46 -0.22
N LEU A 59 9.24 -6.88 0.56
CA LEU A 59 10.48 -6.13 0.72
C LEU A 59 11.18 -5.91 -0.62
N ASP A 60 11.29 -6.94 -1.46
CA ASP A 60 11.88 -6.85 -2.79
C ASP A 60 11.11 -5.88 -3.69
N ALA A 61 9.77 -5.93 -3.67
CA ALA A 61 8.93 -5.01 -4.44
C ALA A 61 9.10 -3.54 -4.01
N ILE A 62 9.28 -3.30 -2.70
CA ILE A 62 9.58 -1.96 -2.15
C ILE A 62 10.96 -1.49 -2.63
N LEU A 63 11.98 -2.35 -2.56
CA LEU A 63 13.36 -1.99 -2.93
C LEU A 63 13.56 -1.81 -4.44
N ASN A 64 12.80 -2.54 -5.26
CA ASN A 64 12.88 -2.51 -6.72
C ASN A 64 11.85 -1.58 -7.37
N MET A 65 11.23 -0.68 -6.59
CA MET A 65 10.26 0.27 -7.13
C MET A 65 10.91 1.17 -8.20
N PRO A 66 10.27 1.36 -9.36
CA PRO A 66 10.78 2.27 -10.40
C PRO A 66 10.95 3.70 -9.88
N ILE A 67 12.03 4.36 -10.29
CA ILE A 67 12.34 5.73 -9.86
C ILE A 67 11.21 6.68 -10.27
N GLU A 68 10.58 6.44 -11.42
CA GLU A 68 9.45 7.22 -11.92
C GLU A 68 8.22 7.12 -11.00
N ASP A 69 8.00 5.97 -10.38
CA ASP A 69 6.91 5.74 -9.43
C ASP A 69 7.21 6.41 -8.09
N LEU A 70 8.46 6.31 -7.61
CA LEU A 70 8.96 7.05 -6.45
C LEU A 70 8.84 8.56 -6.64
N ASP A 71 9.23 9.08 -7.80
CA ASP A 71 9.12 10.50 -8.13
C ASP A 71 7.64 10.91 -8.24
N SER A 72 6.78 10.05 -8.77
CA SER A 72 5.33 10.27 -8.80
C SER A 72 4.72 10.30 -7.41
N LEU A 73 5.15 9.43 -6.48
CA LEU A 73 4.75 9.45 -5.06
C LEU A 73 5.18 10.75 -4.38
N ARG A 74 6.43 11.15 -4.60
CA ARG A 74 7.01 12.40 -4.07
C ARG A 74 6.36 13.65 -4.67
N ALA A 75 5.98 13.60 -5.95
CA ALA A 75 5.31 14.69 -6.65
C ALA A 75 3.80 14.75 -6.38
N ALA A 76 3.13 13.60 -6.25
CA ALA A 76 1.75 13.47 -5.78
C ALA A 76 1.62 13.93 -4.32
N GLY A 77 2.74 13.98 -3.59
CA GLY A 77 2.94 14.70 -2.34
C GLY A 77 2.75 16.23 -2.41
N GLY A 78 2.25 16.79 -3.51
CA GLY A 78 1.75 18.18 -3.62
C GLY A 78 0.64 18.57 -2.62
N ARG A 79 0.39 17.74 -1.61
CA ARG A 79 -0.34 18.10 -0.41
C ARG A 79 0.48 19.12 0.38
N SER A 80 -0.12 20.30 0.57
CA SER A 80 0.48 21.36 1.38
C SER A 80 0.56 21.01 2.88
N THR A 81 -0.10 19.92 3.29
CA THR A 81 -0.19 19.44 4.67
C THR A 81 0.39 18.02 4.78
N PRO A 82 1.18 17.74 5.83
CA PRO A 82 1.62 16.38 6.17
C PRO A 82 0.45 15.41 6.31
N ILE A 83 0.68 14.14 6.03
CA ILE A 83 -0.27 13.04 6.29
C ILE A 83 -0.36 12.84 7.81
N THR A 84 -1.57 12.72 8.33
CA THR A 84 -1.80 12.40 9.74
C THR A 84 -1.77 10.89 9.98
N GLY A 85 -1.51 10.44 11.22
CA GLY A 85 -1.49 9.01 11.53
C GLY A 85 -2.83 8.32 11.25
N ALA A 86 -3.95 9.01 11.48
CA ALA A 86 -5.28 8.51 11.15
C ALA A 86 -5.45 8.30 9.62
N GLU A 87 -5.02 9.27 8.81
CA GLU A 87 -5.06 9.14 7.34
C GLU A 87 -4.14 8.02 6.85
N SER A 88 -2.96 7.86 7.47
CA SER A 88 -2.05 6.76 7.15
C SER A 88 -2.71 5.40 7.36
N LYS A 89 -3.36 5.17 8.51
CA LYS A 89 -4.10 3.93 8.77
C LYS A 89 -5.21 3.72 7.74
N GLU A 90 -6.02 4.75 7.51
CA GLU A 90 -7.13 4.68 6.56
C GLU A 90 -6.66 4.31 5.15
N MET A 91 -5.57 4.92 4.66
CA MET A 91 -5.01 4.59 3.34
C MET A 91 -4.58 3.13 3.24
N ILE A 92 -3.94 2.60 4.28
CA ILE A 92 -3.47 1.21 4.29
C ILE A 92 -4.67 0.26 4.40
N GLU A 93 -5.61 0.50 5.31
CA GLU A 93 -6.81 -0.32 5.48
C GLU A 93 -7.64 -0.40 4.19
N ASN A 94 -7.82 0.74 3.53
CA ASN A 94 -8.52 0.81 2.25
C ASN A 94 -7.78 0.02 1.17
N SER A 95 -6.46 0.17 1.08
CA SER A 95 -5.66 -0.52 0.06
C SER A 95 -5.62 -2.04 0.32
N VAL A 96 -5.48 -2.47 1.57
CA VAL A 96 -5.58 -3.88 1.96
C VAL A 96 -6.97 -4.43 1.62
N THR A 97 -8.04 -3.69 1.89
CA THR A 97 -9.41 -4.12 1.60
C THR A 97 -9.64 -4.23 0.09
N GLN A 98 -9.26 -3.20 -0.68
CA GLN A 98 -9.40 -3.19 -2.14
C GLN A 98 -8.56 -4.29 -2.81
N SER A 99 -7.38 -4.61 -2.28
CA SER A 99 -6.54 -5.71 -2.76
C SER A 99 -7.23 -7.10 -2.68
N ARG A 100 -8.31 -7.24 -1.90
CA ARG A 100 -9.13 -8.46 -1.85
C ARG A 100 -10.07 -8.54 -3.05
N ASP A 101 -10.59 -7.40 -3.48
CA ASP A 101 -11.59 -7.28 -4.54
C ASP A 101 -10.97 -7.18 -5.93
N SER A 102 -9.70 -6.80 -6.08
CA SER A 102 -9.02 -6.76 -7.39
C SER A 102 -8.95 -8.13 -8.08
N LYS A 103 -9.16 -9.24 -7.34
CA LYS A 103 -9.37 -10.58 -7.93
C LYS A 103 -10.71 -10.74 -8.68
N LYS A 104 -11.63 -9.77 -8.62
CA LYS A 104 -12.94 -9.82 -9.30
C LYS A 104 -13.04 -9.00 -10.58
N SER A 105 -12.04 -8.20 -10.94
CA SER A 105 -12.11 -7.34 -12.13
C SER A 105 -11.30 -7.91 -13.31
N ASP A 106 -11.53 -9.18 -13.61
CA ASP A 106 -11.13 -9.78 -14.88
C ASP A 106 -12.31 -10.59 -15.45
N SER A 107 -13.45 -9.93 -15.67
CA SER A 107 -14.60 -10.47 -16.40
C SER A 107 -15.61 -9.38 -16.76
N SER A 108 -15.47 -8.79 -17.96
CA SER A 108 -16.51 -8.22 -18.86
C SER A 108 -16.00 -6.93 -19.51
N SER A 109 -15.78 -6.81 -20.82
CA SER A 109 -16.06 -7.69 -21.95
C SER A 109 -15.19 -7.24 -23.12
N SER A 110 -14.32 -8.12 -23.61
CA SER A 110 -13.79 -8.06 -24.96
C SER A 110 -14.72 -8.90 -25.84
N SER A 111 -15.49 -8.25 -26.70
CA SER A 111 -16.13 -8.88 -27.86
C SER A 111 -16.39 -7.82 -28.93
N THR A 112 -15.33 -7.49 -29.65
CA THR A 112 -15.43 -7.10 -31.05
C THR A 112 -16.01 -8.29 -31.84
N LYS A 113 -16.99 -8.05 -32.74
CA LYS A 113 -16.96 -8.44 -34.17
C LYS A 113 -18.36 -8.64 -34.79
N LYS A 114 -18.59 -7.87 -35.87
CA LYS A 114 -19.42 -8.10 -37.09
C LYS A 114 -20.85 -8.64 -36.96
N GLU A 115 -21.80 -7.90 -37.52
CA GLU A 115 -22.33 -8.11 -38.89
C GLU A 115 -22.87 -6.79 -39.46
#